data_AF-A0A8C3TGJ0-F1
#
_entry.id   AF-A0A8C3TGJ0-F1
#
_cell.length_a   1.000
_cell.length_b   1.000
_cell.length_c   1.000
_cell.angle_alpha   90.00
_cell.angle_beta   90.00
_cell.angle_gamma   90.00
#
_symmetry.space_group_name_H-M   'P 1'
#
loop_
_entity.id
_entity.type
_entity.pdbx_description
1 polymer ?
#
loop_
_entity_poly.entity_id
_entity_poly.type
_entity_poly.pdbx_seq_one_letter_code
_entity_poly.pdbx_strand_id
1 'polypeptide(L)'
;SGVEHGCCLRVLFSLGVKCGGVLSAPYGNFSSPNFPGLYPYDTECTWLIVVTEGSSALLTFDHFDLEYHDNCDYDYLKIYNGFSEDEGNLLGKFCGKSAPPQFTSSWHVMSIIFHSDKHVASQGFSAAYRKDVCGGVLTGLSGVITSPDYPENYPNNAECRWIIRAVPNSVIKLVFADFQMENNEGCNFDYVAVYDGPTMGDMHLSHYCGNMKPPDIVSSTHELLVVFKSDFNIGGRGFKAYFFSGECQEVYTAIKGNFSSPQYPNFYPNNIKCHWTIQLPPGYRIKVFFLDLALEGRNSLTDGCDYDHLAVFDGGTEKASLLGKWCGREMLSPITSTRNKLLLVLHTDRNTANRGFSVAYIGGKALGYIVPHPLDLGSKGSETLNKQNTRPYLCLVTQSVE
;
A
#
# COMPACT_ATOMS: atom_id res chain seq x y z
N SER A 1 21.93 -64.23 -21.15
CA SER A 1 21.66 -63.70 -22.50
C SER A 1 20.15 -63.66 -22.70
N GLY A 2 19.45 -62.54 -22.76
CA GLY A 2 19.80 -61.12 -22.75
C GLY A 2 18.49 -60.31 -22.87
N VAL A 3 18.55 -59.12 -22.29
CA VAL A 3 17.84 -57.86 -22.64
C VAL A 3 16.30 -57.83 -22.59
N GLU A 4 15.77 -57.35 -21.47
CA GLU A 4 14.50 -56.61 -21.44
C GLU A 4 14.72 -55.18 -21.98
N HIS A 5 13.93 -54.78 -22.97
CA HIS A 5 13.87 -53.39 -23.45
C HIS A 5 12.97 -52.57 -22.52
N GLY A 6 13.56 -51.99 -21.48
CA GLY A 6 12.94 -50.91 -20.71
C GLY A 6 13.07 -49.59 -21.46
N CYS A 7 11.96 -49.10 -22.03
CA CYS A 7 11.88 -47.76 -22.58
C CYS A 7 12.02 -46.74 -21.44
N CYS A 8 13.18 -46.10 -21.32
CA CYS A 8 13.41 -45.04 -20.35
C CYS A 8 12.92 -43.73 -20.94
N LEU A 9 11.67 -43.36 -20.64
CA LEU A 9 11.15 -42.02 -20.90
C LEU A 9 11.89 -41.06 -19.96
N ARG A 10 13.00 -40.47 -20.43
CA ARG A 10 13.64 -39.33 -19.76
C ARG A 10 12.69 -38.14 -19.91
N VAL A 11 11.81 -37.97 -18.94
CA VAL A 11 11.16 -36.68 -18.69
C VAL A 11 12.26 -35.75 -18.17
N LEU A 12 12.88 -34.99 -19.08
CA LEU A 12 13.66 -33.82 -18.72
C LEU A 12 12.68 -32.77 -18.19
N PHE A 13 12.46 -32.77 -16.88
CA PHE A 13 11.94 -31.57 -16.22
C PHE A 13 13.03 -30.51 -16.38
N SER A 14 12.77 -29.42 -17.11
CA SER A 14 13.58 -28.21 -16.94
C SER A 14 13.27 -27.71 -15.53
N LEU A 15 14.16 -28.01 -14.59
CA LEU A 15 14.15 -27.38 -13.28
C LEU A 15 14.66 -25.96 -13.51
N GLY A 16 13.76 -25.00 -13.64
CA GLY A 16 14.12 -23.58 -13.69
C GLY A 16 15.02 -23.20 -12.50
N VAL A 17 15.93 -22.26 -12.73
CA VAL A 17 16.93 -21.87 -11.73
C VAL A 17 16.29 -20.93 -10.71
N LYS A 18 16.22 -21.36 -9.45
CA LYS A 18 15.77 -20.51 -8.34
C LYS A 18 16.98 -19.97 -7.58
N CYS A 19 17.04 -18.65 -7.39
CA CYS A 19 18.15 -18.02 -6.66
C CYS A 19 17.70 -16.80 -5.84
N GLY A 20 18.66 -16.13 -5.20
CA GLY A 20 18.42 -14.98 -4.34
C GLY A 20 18.50 -15.32 -2.85
N GLY A 21 17.79 -14.57 -2.02
CA GLY A 21 17.81 -14.69 -0.57
C GLY A 21 17.71 -13.36 0.16
N VAL A 22 17.85 -13.41 1.49
CA VAL A 22 17.81 -12.21 2.34
C VAL A 22 19.21 -11.61 2.45
N LEU A 23 19.30 -10.31 2.15
CA LEU A 23 20.51 -9.50 2.21
C LEU A 23 20.38 -8.53 3.38
N SER A 24 20.98 -8.87 4.52
CA SER A 24 20.80 -8.15 5.79
C SER A 24 22.00 -7.31 6.25
N ALA A 25 23.08 -7.30 5.47
CA ALA A 25 24.25 -6.49 5.79
C ALA A 25 23.96 -5.01 5.53
N PRO A 26 24.66 -4.05 6.17
CA PRO A 26 24.46 -2.63 5.91
C PRO A 26 24.92 -2.19 4.52
N TYR A 27 25.62 -3.06 3.79
CA TYR A 27 25.94 -2.90 2.37
C TYR A 27 26.25 -4.27 1.77
N GLY A 28 26.17 -4.38 0.45
CA GLY A 28 26.58 -5.58 -0.25
C GLY A 28 26.34 -5.49 -1.75
N ASN A 29 26.85 -6.49 -2.47
CA ASN A 29 26.71 -6.59 -3.91
C ASN A 29 25.99 -7.90 -4.25
N PHE A 30 25.18 -7.88 -5.31
CA PHE A 30 24.52 -9.06 -5.84
C PHE A 30 24.35 -8.92 -7.35
N SER A 31 24.23 -10.05 -8.04
CA SER A 31 24.18 -10.08 -9.50
C SER A 31 23.26 -11.20 -9.98
N SER A 32 22.87 -11.12 -11.25
CA SER A 32 22.25 -12.25 -11.94
C SER A 32 23.17 -13.48 -11.90
N PRO A 33 22.63 -14.71 -11.95
CA PRO A 33 23.45 -15.92 -11.98
C PRO A 33 24.45 -15.88 -13.13
N ASN A 34 25.65 -16.42 -12.88
CA ASN A 34 26.79 -16.49 -13.81
C ASN A 34 27.41 -15.15 -14.22
N PHE A 35 26.92 -14.00 -13.76
CA PHE A 35 27.52 -12.69 -14.08
C PHE A 35 29.04 -12.70 -13.84
N PRO A 36 29.88 -12.21 -14.79
CA PRO A 36 29.55 -11.47 -16.01
C PRO A 36 29.23 -12.32 -17.26
N GLY A 37 29.11 -13.64 -17.10
CA GLY A 37 28.63 -14.56 -18.14
C GLY A 37 27.11 -14.51 -18.30
N LEU A 38 26.59 -15.27 -19.28
CA LEU A 38 25.16 -15.29 -19.59
C LEU A 38 24.34 -15.89 -18.44
N TYR A 39 23.25 -15.23 -18.07
CA TYR A 39 22.30 -15.81 -17.11
C TYR A 39 21.59 -17.04 -17.71
N PRO A 40 21.18 -18.03 -16.90
CA PRO A 40 20.43 -19.19 -17.37
C PRO A 40 19.01 -18.81 -17.84
N TYR A 41 18.46 -19.62 -18.73
CA TYR A 41 17.03 -19.59 -19.07
C TYR A 41 16.17 -20.10 -17.90
N ASP A 42 14.88 -19.74 -17.90
CA ASP A 42 13.88 -20.18 -16.93
C ASP A 42 14.32 -19.89 -15.48
N THR A 43 14.93 -18.71 -15.28
CA THR A 43 15.49 -18.28 -14.00
C THR A 43 14.51 -17.38 -13.26
N GLU A 44 14.41 -17.60 -11.96
CA GLU A 44 13.60 -16.80 -11.05
C GLU A 44 14.40 -16.55 -9.79
N CYS A 45 14.84 -15.31 -9.60
CA CYS A 45 15.62 -14.93 -8.44
C CYS A 45 14.95 -13.82 -7.65
N THR A 46 14.84 -14.00 -6.34
CA THR A 46 14.21 -13.03 -5.45
C THR A 46 15.21 -12.63 -4.37
N TRP A 47 15.59 -11.37 -4.32
CA TRP A 47 16.39 -10.80 -3.25
C TRP A 47 15.53 -9.91 -2.37
N LEU A 48 15.66 -10.11 -1.05
CA LEU A 48 15.05 -9.25 -0.06
C LEU A 48 16.15 -8.50 0.68
N ILE A 49 16.28 -7.21 0.43
CA ILE A 49 17.21 -6.35 1.17
C ILE A 49 16.52 -5.91 2.46
N VAL A 50 17.17 -6.15 3.59
CA VAL A 50 16.69 -5.76 4.92
C VAL A 50 17.80 -4.98 5.62
N VAL A 51 17.64 -3.66 5.75
CA VAL A 51 18.55 -2.82 6.53
C VAL A 51 17.97 -2.57 7.94
N THR A 52 18.68 -1.80 8.76
CA THR A 52 18.19 -1.43 10.10
C THR A 52 16.85 -0.68 10.00
N GLU A 53 15.91 -0.98 10.90
CA GLU A 53 14.67 -0.21 11.03
C GLU A 53 14.95 1.29 11.20
N GLY A 54 14.12 2.14 10.60
CA GLY A 54 14.31 3.60 10.59
C GLY A 54 15.27 4.11 9.51
N SER A 55 15.92 3.23 8.74
CA SER A 55 16.76 3.58 7.60
C SER A 55 16.11 3.18 6.27
N SER A 56 16.75 3.57 5.16
CA SER A 56 16.38 3.15 3.82
C SER A 56 17.52 2.38 3.15
N ALA A 57 17.23 1.64 2.09
CA ALA A 57 18.22 0.98 1.26
C ALA A 57 18.37 1.74 -0.06
N LEU A 58 19.57 2.21 -0.35
CA LEU A 58 19.93 2.73 -1.65
C LEU A 58 20.47 1.59 -2.52
N LEU A 59 19.82 1.36 -3.65
CA LEU A 59 20.18 0.39 -4.69
C LEU A 59 20.76 1.13 -5.91
N THR A 60 21.93 0.67 -6.35
CA THR A 60 22.64 1.17 -7.54
C THR A 60 23.01 0.03 -8.47
N PHE A 61 23.12 0.31 -9.76
CA PHE A 61 23.50 -0.67 -10.79
C PHE A 61 24.83 -0.29 -11.43
N ASP A 62 25.77 -1.23 -11.42
CA ASP A 62 27.06 -1.08 -12.09
C ASP A 62 27.01 -1.60 -13.53
N HIS A 63 26.15 -2.61 -13.78
CA HIS A 63 25.94 -3.20 -15.10
C HIS A 63 24.49 -3.66 -15.28
N PHE A 64 23.97 -3.53 -16.50
CA PHE A 64 22.63 -4.01 -16.85
C PHE A 64 22.52 -4.35 -18.35
N ASP A 65 22.30 -5.62 -18.67
CA ASP A 65 22.03 -6.13 -20.01
C ASP A 65 21.12 -7.36 -19.95
N LEU A 66 19.81 -7.15 -20.16
CA LEU A 66 18.79 -8.20 -20.26
C LEU A 66 18.24 -8.29 -21.69
N GLU A 67 17.49 -9.35 -22.02
CA GLU A 67 16.74 -9.38 -23.28
C GLU A 67 15.80 -8.17 -23.36
N TYR A 68 15.68 -7.58 -24.54
CA TYR A 68 14.84 -6.41 -24.75
C TYR A 68 13.46 -6.81 -25.27
N HIS A 69 12.41 -6.22 -24.69
CA HIS A 69 11.05 -6.22 -25.20
C HIS A 69 10.39 -4.88 -24.86
N ASP A 70 9.47 -4.40 -25.71
CA ASP A 70 8.83 -3.08 -25.52
C ASP A 70 8.16 -2.92 -24.14
N ASN A 71 7.57 -4.01 -23.63
CA ASN A 71 6.94 -4.06 -22.31
C ASN A 71 7.72 -4.91 -21.27
N CYS A 72 8.95 -5.33 -21.62
CA CYS A 72 9.78 -6.24 -20.82
C CYS A 72 9.07 -7.54 -20.44
N ASP A 73 8.30 -8.16 -21.36
CA ASP A 73 7.47 -9.33 -21.06
C ASP A 73 8.22 -10.66 -21.15
N TYR A 74 9.43 -10.65 -21.71
CA TYR A 74 10.37 -11.77 -21.69
C TYR A 74 11.21 -11.66 -20.41
N ASP A 75 12.47 -11.27 -20.51
CA ASP A 75 13.33 -11.10 -19.35
C ASP A 75 13.17 -9.73 -18.68
N TYR A 76 13.14 -9.71 -17.35
CA TYR A 76 12.98 -8.47 -16.61
C TYR A 76 13.58 -8.47 -15.22
N LEU A 77 13.87 -7.27 -14.74
CA LEU A 77 14.11 -6.98 -13.34
C LEU A 77 12.97 -6.10 -12.80
N LYS A 78 12.24 -6.57 -11.79
CA LYS A 78 11.27 -5.77 -11.03
C LYS A 78 11.87 -5.35 -9.70
N ILE A 79 11.58 -4.12 -9.31
CA ILE A 79 12.03 -3.54 -8.04
C ILE A 79 10.80 -3.04 -7.30
N TYR A 80 10.63 -3.46 -6.05
CA TYR A 80 9.50 -3.11 -5.20
C TYR A 80 9.92 -2.37 -3.95
N ASN A 81 9.11 -1.38 -3.58
CA ASN A 81 9.29 -0.48 -2.46
C ASN A 81 8.82 -1.09 -1.13
N GLY A 82 9.43 -2.20 -0.72
CA GLY A 82 9.03 -2.93 0.47
C GLY A 82 9.01 -4.44 0.25
N PHE A 83 8.28 -5.15 1.11
CA PHE A 83 8.10 -6.59 1.04
C PHE A 83 6.96 -7.01 0.09
N SER A 84 5.95 -6.16 -0.10
CA SER A 84 4.78 -6.50 -0.90
C SER A 84 5.05 -6.30 -2.40
N GLU A 85 4.75 -7.32 -3.20
CA GLU A 85 5.01 -7.38 -4.65
C GLU A 85 3.81 -6.92 -5.50
N ASP A 86 2.96 -6.03 -4.97
CA ASP A 86 1.80 -5.47 -5.67
C ASP A 86 2.16 -4.25 -6.54
N GLU A 87 1.26 -3.89 -7.47
CA GLU A 87 1.46 -2.77 -8.39
C GLU A 87 1.63 -1.42 -7.68
N GLY A 88 1.06 -1.23 -6.50
CA GLY A 88 1.19 0.01 -5.72
C GLY A 88 2.60 0.23 -5.17
N ASN A 89 3.37 -0.85 -4.99
CA ASN A 89 4.73 -0.83 -4.49
C ASN A 89 5.78 -1.02 -5.61
N LEU A 90 5.40 -1.25 -6.86
CA LEU A 90 6.32 -1.44 -7.96
C LEU A 90 7.04 -0.12 -8.31
N LEU A 91 8.34 -0.05 -8.05
CA LEU A 91 9.19 1.09 -8.44
C LEU A 91 9.51 1.07 -9.94
N GLY A 92 9.57 -0.12 -10.53
CA GLY A 92 9.68 -0.27 -11.98
C GLY A 92 9.98 -1.69 -12.44
N LYS A 93 9.82 -1.90 -13.74
CA LYS A 93 10.14 -3.14 -14.49
C LYS A 93 11.10 -2.77 -15.61
N PHE A 94 12.27 -3.41 -15.64
CA PHE A 94 13.39 -3.01 -16.50
C PHE A 94 13.91 -4.18 -17.33
N CYS A 95 14.34 -3.90 -18.56
CA CYS A 95 14.94 -4.86 -19.48
C CYS A 95 15.81 -4.14 -20.53
N GLY A 96 16.49 -4.88 -21.41
CA GLY A 96 17.44 -4.32 -22.37
C GLY A 96 18.76 -3.84 -21.74
N LYS A 97 19.40 -2.84 -22.37
CA LYS A 97 20.75 -2.35 -22.02
C LYS A 97 20.79 -1.03 -21.27
N SER A 98 19.64 -0.38 -21.09
CA SER A 98 19.59 0.87 -20.33
C SER A 98 19.58 0.53 -18.85
N ALA A 99 20.65 0.90 -18.14
CA ALA A 99 20.71 0.70 -16.70
C ALA A 99 19.56 1.44 -15.99
N PRO A 100 18.89 0.82 -15.01
CA PRO A 100 17.92 1.51 -14.18
C PRO A 100 18.57 2.67 -13.40
N PRO A 101 17.81 3.72 -13.07
CA PRO A 101 18.31 4.75 -12.15
C PRO A 101 18.54 4.17 -10.76
N GLN A 102 19.19 4.92 -9.87
CA GLN A 102 19.28 4.53 -8.47
C GLN A 102 17.91 4.59 -7.78
N PHE A 103 17.65 3.66 -6.86
CA PHE A 103 16.41 3.61 -6.08
C PHE A 103 16.72 3.66 -4.59
N THR A 104 15.96 4.46 -3.84
CA THR A 104 15.96 4.45 -2.38
C THR A 104 14.63 3.89 -1.92
N SER A 105 14.63 2.84 -1.09
CA SER A 105 13.39 2.35 -0.49
C SER A 105 12.81 3.38 0.47
N SER A 106 11.49 3.40 0.61
CA SER A 106 10.81 4.25 1.59
C SER A 106 11.02 3.80 3.04
N TRP A 107 11.43 2.53 3.24
CA TRP A 107 11.62 1.90 4.55
C TRP A 107 12.86 1.00 4.56
N HIS A 108 13.01 0.22 5.63
CA HIS A 108 14.14 -0.68 5.84
C HIS A 108 14.12 -1.95 4.97
N VAL A 109 13.14 -2.11 4.07
CA VAL A 109 12.97 -3.30 3.22
C VAL A 109 12.81 -2.92 1.74
N MET A 110 13.45 -3.68 0.85
CA MET A 110 13.27 -3.60 -0.61
C MET A 110 13.30 -5.00 -1.22
N SER A 111 12.40 -5.28 -2.17
CA SER A 111 12.35 -6.58 -2.87
C SER A 111 12.74 -6.42 -4.33
N ILE A 112 13.57 -7.34 -4.82
CA ILE A 112 14.07 -7.35 -6.19
C ILE A 112 13.79 -8.73 -6.79
N ILE A 113 13.16 -8.75 -7.96
CA ILE A 113 12.80 -9.99 -8.67
C ILE A 113 13.41 -9.95 -10.06
N PHE A 114 14.27 -10.92 -10.35
CA PHE A 114 14.78 -11.19 -11.69
C PHE A 114 14.09 -12.41 -12.28
N HIS A 115 13.58 -12.26 -13.49
CA HIS A 115 12.96 -13.32 -14.28
C HIS A 115 13.67 -13.44 -15.63
N SER A 116 13.92 -14.68 -16.07
CA SER A 116 14.23 -14.99 -17.46
C SER A 116 13.32 -16.07 -18.03
N ASP A 117 12.98 -15.95 -19.30
CA ASP A 117 12.15 -16.91 -20.01
C ASP A 117 12.98 -18.08 -20.58
N LYS A 118 12.40 -18.89 -21.46
CA LYS A 118 13.05 -20.10 -22.01
C LYS A 118 14.02 -19.83 -23.17
N HIS A 119 14.17 -18.60 -23.61
CA HIS A 119 14.89 -18.21 -24.83
C HIS A 119 15.65 -16.91 -24.60
N VAL A 120 16.80 -16.78 -25.27
CA VAL A 120 17.66 -15.58 -25.25
C VAL A 120 18.20 -15.25 -23.85
N ALA A 121 19.49 -14.98 -23.79
CA ALA A 121 20.14 -14.61 -22.55
C ALA A 121 21.24 -13.61 -22.88
N SER A 122 21.44 -12.68 -21.94
CA SER A 122 22.45 -11.63 -21.99
C SER A 122 23.37 -11.74 -20.77
N GLN A 123 24.33 -10.81 -20.64
CA GLN A 123 25.30 -10.82 -19.53
C GLN A 123 24.66 -10.59 -18.17
N GLY A 124 23.43 -10.05 -18.12
CA GLY A 124 22.71 -9.83 -16.89
C GLY A 124 23.08 -8.52 -16.20
N PHE A 125 23.00 -8.50 -14.89
CA PHE A 125 23.20 -7.29 -14.09
C PHE A 125 24.12 -7.52 -12.89
N SER A 126 24.75 -6.43 -12.46
CA SER A 126 25.46 -6.33 -11.18
C SER A 126 24.94 -5.11 -10.45
N ALA A 127 24.49 -5.31 -9.22
CA ALA A 127 23.92 -4.29 -8.38
C ALA A 127 24.63 -4.26 -7.02
N ALA A 128 24.66 -3.07 -6.43
CA ALA A 128 25.13 -2.83 -5.08
C ALA A 128 24.02 -2.17 -4.28
N TYR A 129 23.93 -2.52 -3.01
CA TYR A 129 23.05 -1.87 -2.06
C TYR A 129 23.85 -1.36 -0.87
N ARG A 130 23.37 -0.27 -0.28
CA ARG A 130 23.85 0.22 1.01
C ARG A 130 22.69 0.76 1.82
N LYS A 131 22.82 0.64 3.13
CA LYS A 131 22.04 1.38 4.11
C LYS A 131 22.25 2.87 3.82
N ASP A 132 21.16 3.52 3.49
CA ASP A 132 21.05 4.97 3.44
C ASP A 132 20.37 5.43 4.73
N VAL A 133 20.79 6.58 5.24
CA VAL A 133 20.41 7.03 6.58
C VAL A 133 18.90 7.28 6.64
N CYS A 134 18.32 7.75 5.53
CA CYS A 134 16.93 8.18 5.40
C CYS A 134 16.62 8.76 4.00
N GLY A 135 15.34 8.87 3.64
CA GLY A 135 14.89 9.54 2.42
C GLY A 135 14.17 8.62 1.43
N GLY A 136 13.98 9.09 0.20
CA GLY A 136 13.40 8.35 -0.92
C GLY A 136 12.15 8.99 -1.52
N VAL A 137 11.53 8.30 -2.47
CA VAL A 137 10.24 8.72 -3.04
C VAL A 137 9.14 8.00 -2.28
N LEU A 138 8.18 8.75 -1.75
CA LEU A 138 7.04 8.25 -0.99
C LEU A 138 5.79 8.39 -1.86
N THR A 139 5.08 7.30 -2.09
CA THR A 139 3.82 7.26 -2.83
C THR A 139 2.70 6.78 -1.91
N GLY A 140 1.45 6.97 -2.33
CA GLY A 140 0.26 6.51 -1.61
C GLY A 140 -0.47 7.62 -0.87
N LEU A 141 -1.65 7.28 -0.33
CA LEU A 141 -2.58 8.26 0.23
C LEU A 141 -2.18 8.80 1.60
N SER A 142 -1.34 8.06 2.32
CA SER A 142 -0.75 8.54 3.56
C SER A 142 0.54 7.79 3.86
N GLY A 143 1.37 8.37 4.72
CA GLY A 143 2.54 7.71 5.25
C GLY A 143 3.15 8.46 6.41
N VAL A 144 4.26 7.95 6.92
CA VAL A 144 5.01 8.52 8.02
C VAL A 144 6.45 8.77 7.58
N ILE A 145 7.04 9.84 8.11
CA ILE A 145 8.42 10.24 7.90
C ILE A 145 9.00 10.50 9.28
N THR A 146 10.17 9.93 9.56
CA THR A 146 10.90 10.18 10.79
C THR A 146 12.31 10.64 10.48
N SER A 147 12.89 11.43 11.38
CA SER A 147 14.35 11.59 11.41
C SER A 147 15.02 10.22 11.62
N PRO A 148 16.28 10.06 11.21
CA PRO A 148 17.01 8.83 11.43
C PRO A 148 17.09 8.52 12.92
N ASP A 149 17.05 7.23 13.26
CA ASP A 149 17.14 6.70 14.63
C ASP A 149 16.02 7.13 15.60
N TYR A 150 14.99 7.86 15.14
CA TYR A 150 13.85 8.27 15.97
C TYR A 150 13.21 7.05 16.70
N PRO A 151 12.92 7.13 18.01
CA PRO A 151 12.89 8.33 18.86
C PRO A 151 14.23 8.66 19.55
N GLU A 152 15.31 7.95 19.25
CA GLU A 152 16.65 8.29 19.71
C GLU A 152 17.18 9.53 18.98
N ASN A 153 18.31 10.05 19.44
CA ASN A 153 18.89 11.23 18.82
C ASN A 153 19.34 10.93 17.39
N TYR A 154 18.98 11.82 16.46
CA TYR A 154 19.45 11.68 15.07
C TYR A 154 20.97 11.85 14.99
N PRO A 155 21.62 11.23 13.99
CA PRO A 155 23.05 11.34 13.78
C PRO A 155 23.44 12.73 13.27
N ASN A 156 24.64 13.17 13.63
CA ASN A 156 25.26 14.37 13.09
C ASN A 156 25.64 14.19 11.61
N ASN A 157 25.69 15.27 10.84
CA ASN A 157 26.01 15.33 9.42
C ASN A 157 25.08 14.49 8.55
N ALA A 158 23.83 14.32 8.97
CA ALA A 158 22.82 13.58 8.24
C ALA A 158 22.08 14.50 7.26
N GLU A 159 21.75 13.98 6.09
CA GLU A 159 20.93 14.67 5.11
C GLU A 159 19.91 13.69 4.54
N CYS A 160 18.63 13.94 4.81
CA CYS A 160 17.51 13.16 4.30
C CYS A 160 16.72 13.98 3.29
N ARG A 161 16.21 13.32 2.26
CA ARG A 161 15.30 13.93 1.29
C ARG A 161 14.16 12.97 0.98
N TRP A 162 12.94 13.37 1.28
CA TRP A 162 11.73 12.63 0.95
C TRP A 162 10.92 13.38 -0.08
N ILE A 163 10.68 12.77 -1.24
CA ILE A 163 9.79 13.30 -2.27
C ILE A 163 8.46 12.57 -2.12
N ILE A 164 7.45 13.24 -1.59
CA ILE A 164 6.09 12.71 -1.51
C ILE A 164 5.39 12.97 -2.85
N ARG A 165 4.90 11.92 -3.51
CA ARG A 165 4.18 11.98 -4.78
C ARG A 165 2.74 11.51 -4.61
N ALA A 166 1.84 12.44 -4.88
CA ALA A 166 0.41 12.23 -4.90
C ALA A 166 -0.12 12.05 -6.32
N VAL A 167 -1.39 11.67 -6.44
CA VAL A 167 -2.09 11.63 -7.73
C VAL A 167 -2.16 13.05 -8.33
N PRO A 168 -1.98 13.23 -9.66
CA PRO A 168 -2.09 14.54 -10.29
C PRO A 168 -3.38 15.27 -9.90
N ASN A 169 -3.28 16.58 -9.67
CA ASN A 169 -4.38 17.47 -9.23
C ASN A 169 -4.86 17.24 -7.79
N SER A 170 -4.08 16.58 -6.95
CA SER A 170 -4.30 16.54 -5.49
C SER A 170 -3.21 17.34 -4.75
N VAL A 171 -3.47 17.66 -3.49
CA VAL A 171 -2.54 18.37 -2.59
C VAL A 171 -2.02 17.44 -1.51
N ILE A 172 -0.87 17.72 -0.93
CA ILE A 172 -0.26 16.93 0.12
C ILE A 172 -0.32 17.72 1.43
N LYS A 173 -0.93 17.13 2.46
CA LYS A 173 -0.91 17.67 3.82
C LYS A 173 0.18 16.97 4.63
N LEU A 174 1.12 17.72 5.19
CA LEU A 174 2.17 17.24 6.11
C LEU A 174 1.86 17.71 7.54
N VAL A 175 1.84 16.79 8.49
CA VAL A 175 1.47 17.02 9.90
C VAL A 175 2.57 16.48 10.80
N PHE A 176 3.24 17.35 11.54
CA PHE A 176 4.22 16.93 12.54
C PHE A 176 3.50 16.37 13.76
N ALA A 177 3.91 15.19 14.22
CA ALA A 177 3.43 14.56 15.46
C ALA A 177 4.35 14.91 16.64
N ASP A 178 5.66 14.86 16.41
CA ASP A 178 6.73 15.16 17.38
C ASP A 178 7.84 15.94 16.68
N PHE A 179 8.50 16.85 17.40
CA PHE A 179 9.54 17.72 16.86
C PHE A 179 10.47 18.25 17.96
N GLN A 180 11.74 17.86 17.89
CA GLN A 180 12.81 18.32 18.76
C GLN A 180 14.14 18.30 18.01
N MET A 181 14.58 19.47 17.59
CA MET A 181 15.83 19.67 16.87
C MET A 181 16.74 20.62 17.64
N GLU A 182 18.02 20.67 17.26
CA GLU A 182 18.91 21.72 17.72
C GLU A 182 18.28 23.09 17.42
N ASN A 183 18.36 23.99 18.39
CA ASN A 183 17.80 25.33 18.27
C ASN A 183 18.92 26.34 18.04
N ASN A 184 18.82 27.09 16.94
CA ASN A 184 19.74 28.19 16.67
C ASN A 184 19.00 29.36 15.98
N GLU A 185 19.58 30.55 16.05
CA GLU A 185 19.04 31.72 15.36
C GLU A 185 19.09 31.51 13.83
N GLY A 186 17.91 31.50 13.21
CA GLY A 186 17.75 31.30 11.76
C GLY A 186 17.76 29.83 11.29
N CYS A 187 17.82 28.85 12.19
CA CYS A 187 17.75 27.42 11.86
C CYS A 187 18.78 26.96 10.81
N ASN A 188 20.01 27.44 10.93
CA ASN A 188 21.12 27.19 10.02
C ASN A 188 21.98 25.97 10.40
N PHE A 189 21.83 25.44 11.62
CA PHE A 189 22.50 24.21 12.04
C PHE A 189 21.63 23.01 11.60
N ASP A 190 20.80 22.50 12.50
CA ASP A 190 19.86 21.43 12.19
C ASP A 190 18.49 21.98 11.80
N TYR A 191 17.88 21.42 10.74
CA TYR A 191 16.54 21.84 10.31
C TYR A 191 15.77 20.79 9.52
N VAL A 192 14.44 21.00 9.45
CA VAL A 192 13.56 20.43 8.43
C VAL A 192 13.05 21.56 7.53
N ALA A 193 13.30 21.44 6.23
CA ALA A 193 12.80 22.32 5.20
C ALA A 193 11.77 21.60 4.32
N VAL A 194 10.78 22.32 3.81
CA VAL A 194 9.71 21.78 2.96
C VAL A 194 9.54 22.65 1.72
N TYR A 195 9.47 22.03 0.55
CA TYR A 195 9.35 22.67 -0.75
C TYR A 195 8.13 22.14 -1.51
N ASP A 196 7.40 23.04 -2.16
CA ASP A 196 6.15 22.79 -2.89
C ASP A 196 6.43 22.26 -4.31
N GLY A 197 7.09 21.11 -4.38
CA GLY A 197 7.50 20.44 -5.60
C GLY A 197 8.57 19.39 -5.31
N PRO A 198 9.09 18.70 -6.34
CA PRO A 198 10.04 17.61 -6.16
C PRO A 198 11.50 18.06 -5.88
N THR A 199 11.82 19.35 -5.97
CA THR A 199 13.19 19.87 -5.90
C THR A 199 13.34 21.06 -4.94
N MET A 200 14.57 21.33 -4.50
CA MET A 200 14.88 22.54 -3.70
C MET A 200 14.88 23.84 -4.53
N GLY A 201 14.66 23.75 -5.85
CA GLY A 201 14.42 24.92 -6.70
C GLY A 201 12.94 25.35 -6.71
N ASP A 202 12.05 24.52 -6.19
CA ASP A 202 10.62 24.81 -6.09
C ASP A 202 10.33 25.76 -4.91
N MET A 203 9.08 26.20 -4.79
CA MET A 203 8.68 27.18 -3.78
C MET A 203 8.95 26.65 -2.36
N HIS A 204 9.78 27.37 -1.62
CA HIS A 204 10.10 27.05 -0.23
C HIS A 204 8.90 27.38 0.69
N LEU A 205 8.29 26.36 1.29
CA LEU A 205 7.12 26.50 2.15
C LEU A 205 7.51 26.80 3.59
N SER A 206 8.53 26.12 4.11
CA SER A 206 8.88 26.22 5.51
C SER A 206 10.29 25.75 5.84
N HIS A 207 10.84 26.26 6.94
CA HIS A 207 12.15 25.91 7.48
C HIS A 207 12.10 25.97 9.01
N TYR A 208 12.25 24.83 9.68
CA TYR A 208 12.00 24.70 11.12
C TYR A 208 13.18 24.04 11.85
N CYS A 209 13.42 24.48 13.09
CA CYS A 209 14.37 23.91 14.05
C CYS A 209 13.86 24.15 15.49
N GLY A 210 14.63 23.69 16.49
CA GLY A 210 14.26 23.79 17.90
C GLY A 210 13.14 22.84 18.34
N ASN A 211 12.43 23.21 19.41
CA ASN A 211 11.52 22.30 20.13
C ASN A 211 10.04 22.67 20.01
N MET A 212 9.71 23.68 19.19
CA MET A 212 8.33 24.07 18.96
C MET A 212 7.77 23.24 17.82
N LYS A 213 6.70 22.50 18.09
CA LYS A 213 5.98 21.72 17.08
C LYS A 213 5.58 22.61 15.89
N PRO A 214 6.00 22.30 14.65
CA PRO A 214 5.61 23.05 13.47
C PRO A 214 4.10 23.00 13.19
N PRO A 215 3.54 24.01 12.52
CA PRO A 215 2.18 23.98 12.01
C PRO A 215 2.00 22.96 10.88
N ASP A 216 0.76 22.56 10.62
CA ASP A 216 0.41 21.73 9.48
C ASP A 216 0.74 22.46 8.16
N ILE A 217 1.33 21.75 7.20
CA ILE A 217 1.69 22.27 5.89
C ILE A 217 0.77 21.63 4.85
N VAL A 218 0.30 22.41 3.88
CA VAL A 218 -0.47 21.93 2.72
C VAL A 218 0.25 22.41 1.47
N SER A 219 0.62 21.49 0.59
CA SER A 219 1.22 21.82 -0.71
C SER A 219 0.18 22.40 -1.67
N SER A 220 0.62 23.17 -2.66
CA SER A 220 -0.21 23.57 -3.81
C SER A 220 -0.08 22.61 -4.98
N THR A 221 0.96 21.77 -5.00
CA THR A 221 1.19 20.76 -6.03
C THR A 221 0.95 19.33 -5.52
N HIS A 222 1.00 18.36 -6.43
CA HIS A 222 0.91 16.92 -6.13
C HIS A 222 2.26 16.30 -5.78
N GLU A 223 3.32 17.11 -5.64
CA GLU A 223 4.64 16.67 -5.20
C GLU A 223 5.12 17.57 -4.04
N LEU A 224 5.71 16.98 -3.01
CA LEU A 224 6.22 17.73 -1.86
C LEU A 224 7.58 17.18 -1.46
N LEU A 225 8.61 18.03 -1.43
CA LEU A 225 9.94 17.65 -0.97
C LEU A 225 10.10 18.06 0.50
N VAL A 226 10.43 17.10 1.34
CA VAL A 226 10.84 17.30 2.74
C VAL A 226 12.33 17.02 2.84
N VAL A 227 13.09 17.99 3.34
CA VAL A 227 14.54 17.90 3.54
C VAL A 227 14.84 18.00 5.02
N PHE A 228 15.60 17.05 5.56
CA PHE A 228 16.18 17.16 6.90
C PHE A 228 17.69 17.26 6.78
N LYS A 229 18.30 18.18 7.52
CA LYS A 229 19.75 18.28 7.66
C LYS A 229 20.16 18.43 9.11
N SER A 230 21.28 17.81 9.46
CA SER A 230 22.01 18.06 10.71
C SER A 230 23.47 18.44 10.45
N ASP A 231 24.05 19.23 11.35
CA ASP A 231 25.44 19.68 11.29
C ASP A 231 26.40 18.71 12.02
N PHE A 232 27.63 19.12 12.31
CA PHE A 232 28.64 18.24 12.88
C PHE A 232 28.45 17.88 14.37
N ASN A 233 27.58 18.56 15.11
CA ASN A 233 27.33 18.29 16.52
C ASN A 233 25.85 18.49 16.95
N ILE A 234 25.56 18.15 18.21
CA ILE A 234 24.26 18.38 18.88
C ILE A 234 23.03 17.79 18.15
N GLY A 235 22.87 16.47 18.21
CA GLY A 235 21.61 15.82 17.82
C GLY A 235 20.49 15.92 18.88
N GLY A 236 19.27 16.22 18.45
CA GLY A 236 18.03 16.06 19.22
C GLY A 236 17.31 14.75 18.89
N ARG A 237 16.19 14.46 19.56
CA ARG A 237 15.34 13.28 19.24
C ARG A 237 14.77 13.32 17.82
N GLY A 238 14.77 14.49 17.20
CA GLY A 238 14.33 14.70 15.82
C GLY A 238 12.84 14.85 15.68
N PHE A 239 12.27 14.28 14.63
CA PHE A 239 10.87 14.50 14.30
C PHE A 239 10.18 13.23 13.82
N LYS A 240 8.86 13.23 14.01
CA LYS A 240 7.94 12.29 13.38
C LYS A 240 6.84 13.10 12.71
N ALA A 241 6.65 12.92 11.41
CA ALA A 241 5.64 13.60 10.63
C ALA A 241 4.81 12.60 9.81
N TYR A 242 3.56 12.95 9.55
CA TYR A 242 2.66 12.18 8.70
C TYR A 242 2.32 12.99 7.47
N PHE A 243 2.29 12.35 6.30
CA PHE A 243 1.77 12.97 5.09
C PHE A 243 0.46 12.31 4.65
N PHE A 244 -0.37 13.08 3.95
CA PHE A 244 -1.62 12.63 3.33
C PHE A 244 -1.72 13.26 1.96
N SER A 245 -2.09 12.48 0.94
CA SER A 245 -2.38 13.03 -0.38
C SER A 245 -3.88 13.17 -0.62
N GLY A 246 -4.28 14.29 -1.19
CA GLY A 246 -5.66 14.70 -1.37
C GLY A 246 -6.39 14.96 -0.04
N GLU A 247 -7.71 14.94 -0.12
CA GLU A 247 -8.50 14.52 1.04
C GLU A 247 -8.29 13.01 1.17
N CYS A 248 -8.08 12.50 2.38
CA CYS A 248 -7.81 11.07 2.64
C CYS A 248 -9.01 10.19 2.21
N GLN A 249 -9.21 9.99 0.91
CA GLN A 249 -10.42 9.44 0.32
C GLN A 249 -10.08 8.24 -0.58
N GLU A 250 -10.81 7.15 -0.40
CA GLU A 250 -10.70 5.94 -1.22
C GLU A 250 -12.06 5.51 -1.76
N VAL A 251 -12.08 4.99 -2.98
CA VAL A 251 -13.29 4.45 -3.62
C VAL A 251 -13.10 2.99 -3.99
N TYR A 252 -13.91 2.12 -3.40
CA TYR A 252 -13.89 0.68 -3.62
C TYR A 252 -15.03 0.27 -4.54
N THR A 253 -14.69 -0.34 -5.68
CA THR A 253 -15.67 -0.80 -6.68
C THR A 253 -15.76 -2.32 -6.79
N ALA A 254 -14.82 -3.04 -6.17
CA ALA A 254 -14.83 -4.50 -6.11
C ALA A 254 -15.99 -5.01 -5.24
N ILE A 255 -16.57 -6.16 -5.58
CA ILE A 255 -17.69 -6.77 -4.82
C ILE A 255 -17.29 -7.29 -3.44
N LYS A 256 -16.01 -7.36 -3.12
CA LYS A 256 -15.49 -7.71 -1.80
C LYS A 256 -14.17 -7.00 -1.61
N GLY A 257 -13.80 -6.71 -0.37
CA GLY A 257 -12.53 -6.09 -0.05
C GLY A 257 -12.36 -5.92 1.44
N ASN A 258 -11.22 -5.37 1.82
CA ASN A 258 -10.91 -4.98 3.18
C ASN A 258 -10.07 -3.70 3.14
N PHE A 259 -10.11 -2.95 4.22
CA PHE A 259 -9.27 -1.78 4.43
C PHE A 259 -9.19 -1.48 5.92
N SER A 260 -8.21 -0.66 6.29
CA SER A 260 -7.94 -0.30 7.68
C SER A 260 -7.68 1.19 7.81
N SER A 261 -7.76 1.71 9.03
CA SER A 261 -7.31 3.07 9.33
C SER A 261 -5.83 3.24 8.95
N PRO A 262 -5.38 4.47 8.67
CA PRO A 262 -3.98 4.73 8.38
C PRO A 262 -3.06 4.15 9.46
N GLN A 263 -1.98 3.49 9.03
CA GLN A 263 -0.93 2.88 9.87
C GLN A 263 -1.34 1.67 10.71
N TYR A 264 -2.59 1.18 10.62
CA TYR A 264 -3.01 -0.01 11.33
C TYR A 264 -2.01 -1.19 11.14
N PRO A 265 -1.58 -1.90 12.21
CA PRO A 265 -2.07 -1.84 13.59
C PRO A 265 -1.32 -0.84 14.50
N ASN A 266 -0.48 0.04 13.94
CA ASN A 266 0.09 1.17 14.68
C ASN A 266 -0.95 2.29 14.86
N PHE A 267 -0.59 3.31 15.64
CA PHE A 267 -1.54 4.33 16.03
C PHE A 267 -1.92 5.23 14.86
N TYR A 268 -3.22 5.49 14.69
CA TYR A 268 -3.67 6.39 13.64
C TYR A 268 -3.22 7.85 13.90
N PRO A 269 -3.09 8.69 12.86
CA PRO A 269 -2.77 10.10 13.02
C PRO A 269 -3.88 10.93 13.66
N ASN A 270 -3.48 11.99 14.36
CA ASN A 270 -4.37 13.03 14.90
C ASN A 270 -4.72 14.06 13.80
N ASN A 271 -5.85 14.75 13.94
CA ASN A 271 -6.39 15.80 13.06
C ASN A 271 -6.63 15.33 11.61
N ILE A 272 -7.13 14.12 11.41
CA ILE A 272 -7.47 13.59 10.09
C ILE A 272 -8.97 13.38 9.94
N LYS A 273 -9.43 13.52 8.69
CA LYS A 273 -10.75 13.12 8.25
C LYS A 273 -10.59 12.28 6.99
N CYS A 274 -10.80 10.98 7.12
CA CYS A 274 -10.64 10.02 6.03
C CYS A 274 -11.99 9.43 5.60
N HIS A 275 -12.20 9.24 4.31
CA HIS A 275 -13.42 8.72 3.71
C HIS A 275 -13.14 7.45 2.89
N TRP A 276 -13.87 6.38 3.15
CA TRP A 276 -13.85 5.17 2.33
C TRP A 276 -15.25 4.96 1.74
N THR A 277 -15.39 5.14 0.43
CA THR A 277 -16.65 4.94 -0.28
C THR A 277 -16.65 3.59 -0.97
N ILE A 278 -17.55 2.69 -0.57
CA ILE A 278 -17.82 1.46 -1.30
C ILE A 278 -18.95 1.73 -2.29
N GLN A 279 -18.67 1.58 -3.58
CA GLN A 279 -19.63 1.83 -4.67
C GLN A 279 -19.74 0.60 -5.57
N LEU A 280 -20.83 -0.14 -5.40
CA LEU A 280 -21.14 -1.34 -6.19
C LEU A 280 -22.14 -1.03 -7.32
N PRO A 281 -22.32 -1.95 -8.29
CA PRO A 281 -23.37 -1.81 -9.30
C PRO A 281 -24.78 -1.69 -8.70
N PRO A 282 -25.73 -1.04 -9.41
CA PRO A 282 -27.13 -0.98 -8.98
C PRO A 282 -27.71 -2.37 -8.68
N GLY A 283 -28.55 -2.46 -7.65
CA GLY A 283 -29.16 -3.71 -7.19
C GLY A 283 -28.30 -4.51 -6.21
N TYR A 284 -27.06 -4.10 -5.94
CA TYR A 284 -26.25 -4.66 -4.85
C TYR A 284 -26.53 -3.98 -3.52
N ARG A 285 -26.34 -4.72 -2.43
CA ARG A 285 -26.20 -4.23 -1.07
C ARG A 285 -24.84 -4.63 -0.51
N ILE A 286 -24.30 -3.78 0.35
CA ILE A 286 -22.97 -3.87 0.91
C ILE A 286 -23.13 -4.29 2.36
N LYS A 287 -22.48 -5.37 2.76
CA LYS A 287 -22.38 -5.79 4.16
C LYS A 287 -20.95 -5.61 4.64
N VAL A 288 -20.75 -4.83 5.69
CA VAL A 288 -19.46 -4.54 6.32
C VAL A 288 -19.34 -5.31 7.62
N PHE A 289 -18.17 -5.92 7.83
CA PHE A 289 -17.75 -6.63 9.02
C PHE A 289 -16.60 -5.85 9.65
N PHE A 290 -16.73 -5.52 10.93
CA PHE A 290 -15.66 -4.92 11.70
C PHE A 290 -14.79 -6.03 12.28
N LEU A 291 -13.52 -6.05 11.89
CA LEU A 291 -12.55 -7.07 12.33
C LEU A 291 -11.83 -6.61 13.60
N ASP A 292 -11.53 -5.31 13.70
CA ASP A 292 -10.95 -4.66 14.87
C ASP A 292 -11.39 -3.20 14.94
N LEU A 293 -11.53 -2.69 16.15
CA LEU A 293 -11.80 -1.27 16.44
C LEU A 293 -11.14 -0.92 17.78
N ALA A 294 -10.28 0.08 17.75
CA ALA A 294 -9.66 0.68 18.91
C ALA A 294 -9.37 2.15 18.59
N LEU A 295 -10.33 3.00 18.92
CA LEU A 295 -10.25 4.46 18.85
C LEU A 295 -10.22 5.04 20.26
N GLU A 296 -10.02 6.35 20.39
CA GLU A 296 -10.24 7.07 21.65
C GLU A 296 -11.62 6.75 22.23
N GLY A 297 -11.71 6.69 23.55
CA GLY A 297 -12.94 6.32 24.25
C GLY A 297 -14.04 7.38 24.16
N ARG A 298 -15.19 7.06 24.74
CA ARG A 298 -16.30 8.01 24.86
C ARG A 298 -15.91 9.21 25.71
N ASN A 299 -16.47 10.35 25.38
CA ASN A 299 -16.42 11.53 26.22
C ASN A 299 -17.20 11.29 27.51
N SER A 300 -16.51 11.36 28.65
CA SER A 300 -17.09 11.10 29.97
C SER A 300 -18.23 12.05 30.35
N LEU A 301 -18.36 13.21 29.69
CA LEU A 301 -19.42 14.19 29.96
C LEU A 301 -20.67 13.96 29.13
N THR A 302 -20.53 13.55 27.87
CA THR A 302 -21.65 13.40 26.92
C THR A 302 -22.06 11.95 26.72
N ASP A 303 -21.23 11.00 27.18
CA ASP A 303 -21.31 9.57 26.83
C ASP A 303 -21.29 9.32 25.30
N GLY A 304 -20.79 10.31 24.54
CA GLY A 304 -20.75 10.31 23.09
C GLY A 304 -19.35 10.08 22.53
N CYS A 305 -19.30 9.67 21.26
CA CYS A 305 -18.06 9.58 20.49
C CYS A 305 -17.70 10.94 19.89
N ASP A 306 -17.32 11.89 20.75
CA ASP A 306 -17.08 13.29 20.35
C ASP A 306 -15.65 13.56 19.89
N TYR A 307 -14.70 12.76 20.39
CA TYR A 307 -13.31 12.79 19.99
C TYR A 307 -13.13 11.97 18.69
N ASP A 308 -12.26 10.98 18.70
CA ASP A 308 -12.05 10.09 17.58
C ASP A 308 -13.22 9.13 17.37
N HIS A 309 -13.71 9.05 16.14
CA HIS A 309 -14.81 8.16 15.82
C HIS A 309 -14.81 7.70 14.37
N LEU A 310 -15.35 6.51 14.17
CA LEU A 310 -15.72 5.97 12.87
C LEU A 310 -17.22 6.11 12.68
N ALA A 311 -17.65 6.82 11.64
CA ALA A 311 -19.05 6.96 11.25
C ALA A 311 -19.32 6.20 9.94
N VAL A 312 -20.47 5.53 9.82
CA VAL A 312 -20.89 4.91 8.56
C VAL A 312 -22.21 5.52 8.09
N PHE A 313 -22.27 5.89 6.81
CA PHE A 313 -23.43 6.48 6.16
C PHE A 313 -23.96 5.58 5.03
N ASP A 314 -25.28 5.43 4.95
CA ASP A 314 -25.98 4.64 3.92
C ASP A 314 -26.11 5.41 2.60
N GLY A 315 -24.97 5.70 2.00
CA GLY A 315 -24.84 6.47 0.77
C GLY A 315 -23.39 6.80 0.50
N GLY A 316 -23.13 7.57 -0.56
CA GLY A 316 -21.77 7.99 -0.92
C GLY A 316 -21.32 9.32 -0.32
N THR A 317 -22.08 9.91 0.62
CA THR A 317 -21.78 11.22 1.21
C THR A 317 -22.22 11.28 2.68
N GLU A 318 -21.62 12.18 3.46
CA GLU A 318 -21.99 12.44 4.87
C GLU A 318 -23.40 13.05 5.03
N LYS A 319 -24.05 13.45 3.93
CA LYS A 319 -25.45 13.91 3.93
C LYS A 319 -26.46 12.74 3.95
N ALA A 320 -25.99 11.51 3.72
CA ALA A 320 -26.83 10.32 3.75
C ALA A 320 -27.19 9.91 5.19
N SER A 321 -28.08 8.92 5.34
CA SER A 321 -28.50 8.43 6.65
C SER A 321 -27.33 7.79 7.41
N LEU A 322 -27.06 8.27 8.62
CA LEU A 322 -26.05 7.70 9.51
C LEU A 322 -26.53 6.32 10.01
N LEU A 323 -25.78 5.26 9.70
CA LEU A 323 -26.03 3.91 10.17
C LEU A 323 -25.43 3.66 11.57
N GLY A 324 -24.35 4.36 11.89
CA GLY A 324 -23.78 4.34 13.22
C GLY A 324 -22.51 5.17 13.34
N LYS A 325 -22.13 5.44 14.59
CA LYS A 325 -20.96 6.21 15.00
C LYS A 325 -20.33 5.49 16.19
N TRP A 326 -19.06 5.14 16.10
CA TRP A 326 -18.38 4.30 17.09
C TRP A 326 -17.02 4.85 17.47
N CYS A 327 -16.61 4.55 18.70
CA CYS A 327 -15.35 4.94 19.31
C CYS A 327 -14.98 3.89 20.38
N GLY A 328 -13.82 4.01 21.01
CA GLY A 328 -13.33 3.05 22.00
C GLY A 328 -12.98 1.70 21.37
N ARG A 329 -13.19 0.62 22.14
CA ARG A 329 -12.81 -0.77 21.77
C ARG A 329 -14.01 -1.71 21.68
N GLU A 330 -15.19 -1.16 21.40
CA GLU A 330 -16.40 -1.97 21.29
C GLU A 330 -16.35 -2.83 20.02
N MET A 331 -16.54 -4.14 20.17
CA MET A 331 -16.63 -5.03 19.02
C MET A 331 -18.00 -4.90 18.37
N LEU A 332 -18.04 -4.60 17.08
CA LEU A 332 -19.26 -4.15 16.41
C LEU A 332 -19.97 -5.26 15.63
N SER A 333 -21.30 -5.19 15.60
CA SER A 333 -22.10 -6.03 14.72
C SER A 333 -21.95 -5.61 13.25
N PRO A 334 -21.97 -6.56 12.29
CA PRO A 334 -21.94 -6.23 10.88
C PRO A 334 -23.11 -5.34 10.45
N ILE A 335 -22.84 -4.33 9.63
CA ILE A 335 -23.84 -3.41 9.10
C ILE A 335 -24.13 -3.71 7.63
N THR A 336 -25.36 -3.44 7.17
CA THR A 336 -25.77 -3.67 5.78
C THR A 336 -26.40 -2.41 5.21
N SER A 337 -25.93 -1.96 4.05
CA SER A 337 -26.50 -0.82 3.32
C SER A 337 -27.88 -1.16 2.75
N THR A 338 -28.73 -0.15 2.57
CA THR A 338 -30.01 -0.33 1.88
C THR A 338 -29.84 -0.31 0.35
N ARG A 339 -28.79 0.37 -0.13
CA ARG A 339 -28.48 0.59 -1.55
C ARG A 339 -27.05 0.16 -1.90
N ASN A 340 -26.59 0.52 -3.10
CA ASN A 340 -25.31 0.12 -3.68
C ASN A 340 -24.13 1.05 -3.35
N LYS A 341 -24.31 2.01 -2.42
CA LYS A 341 -23.25 2.90 -1.95
C LYS A 341 -23.23 2.93 -0.43
N LEU A 342 -22.04 2.94 0.16
CA LEU A 342 -21.82 3.06 1.59
C LEU A 342 -20.55 3.89 1.82
N LEU A 343 -20.57 4.80 2.79
CA LEU A 343 -19.44 5.65 3.12
C LEU A 343 -19.03 5.41 4.57
N LEU A 344 -17.75 5.16 4.80
CA LEU A 344 -17.14 5.14 6.13
C LEU A 344 -16.26 6.38 6.30
N VAL A 345 -16.37 7.05 7.45
CA VAL A 345 -15.60 8.26 7.76
C VAL A 345 -14.91 8.12 9.10
N LEU A 346 -13.58 8.16 9.10
CA LEU A 346 -12.78 8.31 10.32
C LEU A 346 -12.56 9.80 10.55
N HIS A 347 -12.89 10.27 11.75
CA HIS A 347 -12.58 11.61 12.19
C HIS A 347 -11.72 11.52 13.45
N THR A 348 -10.58 12.21 13.48
CA THR A 348 -9.69 12.25 14.65
C THR A 348 -9.41 13.67 15.10
N ASP A 349 -9.27 13.86 16.41
CA ASP A 349 -8.98 15.15 17.02
C ASP A 349 -7.47 15.37 17.19
N ARG A 350 -7.06 16.39 17.96
CA ARG A 350 -5.64 16.76 18.10
C ARG A 350 -4.82 15.79 18.94
N ASN A 351 -5.43 14.99 19.80
CA ASN A 351 -4.77 14.20 20.84
C ASN A 351 -5.22 12.72 20.79
N THR A 352 -4.60 11.91 21.64
CA THR A 352 -5.00 10.52 21.96
C THR A 352 -5.31 9.59 20.77
N ALA A 353 -4.28 9.03 20.14
CA ALA A 353 -4.47 7.95 19.16
C ALA A 353 -4.44 6.54 19.78
N ASN A 354 -5.06 5.58 19.08
CA ASN A 354 -4.98 4.15 19.35
C ASN A 354 -4.68 3.39 18.03
N ARG A 355 -4.60 2.05 18.07
CA ARG A 355 -4.27 1.21 16.88
C ARG A 355 -5.23 1.34 15.69
N GLY A 356 -6.41 1.92 15.87
CA GLY A 356 -7.35 2.19 14.79
C GLY A 356 -8.33 1.05 14.52
N PHE A 357 -8.68 0.83 13.25
CA PHE A 357 -9.69 -0.16 12.87
C PHE A 357 -9.26 -0.97 11.64
N SER A 358 -9.87 -2.15 11.50
CA SER A 358 -9.84 -2.93 10.27
C SER A 358 -11.24 -3.43 9.93
N VAL A 359 -11.63 -3.31 8.68
CA VAL A 359 -12.95 -3.73 8.18
C VAL A 359 -12.82 -4.58 6.92
N ALA A 360 -13.75 -5.51 6.77
CA ALA A 360 -13.96 -6.26 5.53
C ALA A 360 -15.39 -6.03 5.04
N TYR A 361 -15.62 -6.09 3.73
CA TYR A 361 -16.96 -5.97 3.17
C TYR A 361 -17.20 -6.96 2.04
N ILE A 362 -18.47 -7.28 1.84
CA ILE A 362 -18.97 -8.06 0.70
C ILE A 362 -20.22 -7.41 0.11
N GLY A 363 -20.38 -7.55 -1.19
CA GLY A 363 -21.50 -7.12 -1.98
C GLY A 363 -22.36 -8.30 -2.41
N GLY A 364 -23.65 -8.25 -2.12
CA GLY A 364 -24.63 -9.23 -2.59
C GLY A 364 -25.72 -8.56 -3.42
N LYS A 365 -26.17 -9.21 -4.50
CA LYS A 365 -27.39 -8.77 -5.18
C LYS A 365 -28.56 -8.87 -4.22
N ALA A 366 -29.33 -7.78 -4.07
CA ALA A 366 -30.61 -7.84 -3.39
C ALA A 366 -31.50 -8.82 -4.17
N LEU A 367 -31.89 -9.93 -3.53
CA LEU A 367 -32.91 -10.83 -4.08
C LEU A 367 -34.20 -10.00 -4.21
N GLY A 368 -34.58 -9.69 -5.45
CA GLY A 368 -35.87 -9.09 -5.74
C GLY A 368 -36.96 -10.07 -5.30
N TYR A 369 -37.77 -9.67 -4.32
CA TYR A 369 -39.02 -10.36 -4.05
C TYR A 369 -39.89 -10.23 -5.29
N ILE A 370 -40.02 -11.33 -6.04
CA ILE A 370 -41.11 -11.47 -7.00
C ILE A 370 -42.37 -11.57 -6.12
N VAL A 371 -43.15 -10.49 -6.08
CA VAL A 371 -44.49 -10.53 -5.50
C VAL A 371 -45.31 -11.46 -6.42
N PRO A 372 -45.86 -12.59 -5.95
CA PRO A 372 -46.81 -13.34 -6.76
C PRO A 372 -48.04 -12.47 -6.93
N HIS A 373 -48.30 -12.01 -8.15
CA HIS A 373 -49.59 -11.40 -8.47
C HIS A 373 -50.70 -12.44 -8.18
N PRO A 374 -51.84 -12.03 -7.61
CA PRO A 374 -52.97 -12.93 -7.41
C PRO A 374 -53.42 -13.48 -8.77
N LEU A 375 -53.67 -14.79 -8.81
CA LEU A 375 -54.20 -15.51 -9.96
C LEU A 375 -55.50 -14.85 -10.46
N ASP A 376 -55.46 -14.28 -11.66
CA ASP A 376 -56.68 -13.96 -12.41
C ASP A 376 -57.24 -15.25 -13.01
N LEU A 377 -58.37 -15.69 -12.44
CA LEU A 377 -59.28 -16.64 -13.07
C LEU A 377 -60.03 -15.91 -14.20
N GLY A 378 -59.54 -16.08 -15.42
CA GLY A 378 -60.16 -15.55 -16.64
C GLY A 378 -60.08 -16.55 -17.80
N SER A 379 -61.23 -16.86 -18.38
CA SER A 379 -61.52 -18.04 -19.19
C SER A 379 -61.13 -17.98 -20.68
N LYS A 380 -60.89 -19.17 -21.24
CA LYS A 380 -61.08 -19.65 -22.63
C LYS A 380 -60.06 -19.28 -23.71
N GLY A 381 -59.44 -20.33 -24.25
CA GLY A 381 -58.82 -20.38 -25.58
C GLY A 381 -58.18 -21.75 -25.83
N SER A 382 -58.89 -22.62 -26.53
CA SER A 382 -58.46 -23.97 -26.93
C SER A 382 -57.29 -23.91 -27.92
N GLU A 383 -56.19 -24.63 -27.67
CA GLU A 383 -55.40 -25.26 -28.74
C GLU A 383 -54.47 -26.38 -28.23
N THR A 384 -54.82 -27.59 -28.65
CA THR A 384 -54.02 -28.80 -28.93
C THR A 384 -52.71 -29.10 -28.17
N LEU A 385 -52.78 -30.22 -27.45
CA LEU A 385 -51.70 -31.11 -27.01
C LEU A 385 -50.62 -31.32 -28.08
N ASN A 386 -49.34 -31.10 -27.74
CA ASN A 386 -48.27 -31.94 -28.27
C ASN A 386 -47.28 -32.31 -27.16
N LYS A 387 -47.12 -33.60 -26.94
CA LYS A 387 -46.24 -34.22 -25.94
C LYS A 387 -44.79 -34.10 -26.41
N GLN A 388 -43.90 -33.59 -25.56
CA GLN A 388 -42.55 -34.15 -25.48
C GLN A 388 -41.94 -33.97 -24.08
N ASN A 389 -41.53 -35.12 -23.54
CA ASN A 389 -40.82 -35.35 -22.29
C ASN A 389 -39.52 -34.53 -22.21
N THR A 390 -39.24 -33.94 -21.04
CA THR A 390 -37.99 -34.19 -20.29
C THR A 390 -38.12 -33.59 -18.88
N ARG A 391 -37.83 -34.40 -17.86
CA ARG A 391 -37.74 -34.02 -16.44
C ARG A 391 -36.35 -33.40 -16.16
N PRO A 392 -36.23 -32.44 -15.22
CA PRO A 392 -34.93 -31.92 -14.79
C PRO A 392 -34.28 -32.84 -13.73
N TYR A 393 -32.97 -33.09 -13.89
CA TYR A 393 -32.14 -33.72 -12.87
C TYR A 393 -31.55 -32.66 -11.93
N LEU A 394 -31.76 -32.88 -10.63
CA LEU A 394 -31.11 -32.21 -9.52
C LEU A 394 -29.88 -33.06 -9.12
N CYS A 395 -28.67 -32.52 -9.19
CA CYS A 395 -27.48 -33.16 -8.62
C CYS A 395 -26.83 -32.21 -7.61
N LEU A 396 -26.99 -32.57 -6.33
CA LEU A 396 -26.13 -32.17 -5.22
C LEU A 396 -24.81 -32.93 -5.34
N VAL A 397 -23.68 -32.25 -5.26
CA VAL A 397 -22.39 -32.88 -4.95
C VAL A 397 -21.73 -32.08 -3.83
N THR A 398 -21.66 -32.73 -2.67
CA THR A 398 -20.86 -32.40 -1.50
C THR A 398 -19.39 -32.73 -1.81
N GLN A 399 -18.47 -31.81 -1.54
CA GLN A 399 -17.02 -32.09 -1.53
C GLN A 399 -16.58 -32.43 -0.10
N SER A 400 -16.06 -33.63 0.08
CA SER A 400 -15.29 -34.07 1.24
C SER A 400 -13.83 -33.65 1.09
N VAL A 401 -13.25 -33.24 2.21
CA VAL A 401 -11.84 -32.88 2.41
C VAL A 401 -11.04 -34.15 2.66
N GLU A 402 -9.90 -34.29 1.97
CA GLU A 402 -8.68 -34.94 2.47
C GLU A 402 -7.51 -33.99 2.25
#